data_AF-A0A8J5R4R0-F1
#
_entry.id   AF-A0A8J5R4R0-F1
#
_cell.length_a   1.000
_cell.length_b   1.000
_cell.length_c   1.000
_cell.angle_alpha   90.00
_cell.angle_beta   90.00
_cell.angle_gamma   90.00
#
_symmetry.space_group_name_H-M   'P 1'
#
loop_
_entity.id
_entity.type
_entity.pdbx_description
1 polymer ?
#
loop_
_entity_poly.entity_id
_entity_poly.type
_entity_poly.pdbx_seq_one_letter_code
_entity_poly.pdbx_strand_id
1 'polypeptide(L)'
;MAPKESDRYMTVRSNGGLNQMRTGICDMVAVARLVNATLVIPQLDKRSFWQDTSTFMDIFNEPRFIKALEGDVSIVSDLPQSLQSVPRARKHFTSWSGASYYDEVKQLWKDHQVVHIPKSDSRLANNGLPIDIQRLRCRCLYQALRFSDPIENLGKKLLERLRSRGKFIALHLRYEKDMLAFTGCTYDLSESEADELRIMREKTSHWKLKDINSTEQRSGAGEIYGGDKYISKLRSYFPNLVRKEMLATKEELDKFNDHASQVAALDYIVSVESDVFVPSHSGNMARAVEGHRRFLGHRKTVTPDRRGLVELFDLLLKGELMEGPKLSSLVTEMHKKRQGDPRKRYGSLPGSKGRERLRTEESFYENPFPECICLTGKH
;
A
#
# COMPACT_ATOMS: atom_id res chain seq x y z
N MET A 1 9.13 25.53 16.17
CA MET A 1 7.93 26.24 16.68
C MET A 1 6.73 25.39 16.33
N ALA A 2 5.73 25.32 17.22
CA ALA A 2 4.45 24.69 16.89
C ALA A 2 3.77 25.43 15.71
N PRO A 3 2.85 24.79 14.97
CA PRO A 3 2.13 25.43 13.89
C PRO A 3 1.30 26.58 14.48
N LYS A 4 1.36 27.77 13.88
CA LYS A 4 0.34 28.78 14.19
C LYS A 4 -0.99 28.28 13.66
N GLU A 5 -2.03 28.32 14.48
CA GLU A 5 -3.39 28.03 14.04
C GLU A 5 -3.72 28.89 12.82
N SER A 6 -4.29 28.24 11.80
CA SER A 6 -4.64 28.89 10.53
C SER A 6 -6.15 28.94 10.40
N ASP A 7 -6.66 30.12 10.05
CA ASP A 7 -8.07 30.34 9.68
C ASP A 7 -8.43 29.74 8.30
N ARG A 8 -7.47 29.07 7.64
CA ARG A 8 -7.54 28.49 6.30
C ARG A 8 -7.59 26.98 6.35
N TYR A 9 -8.57 26.39 5.67
CA TYR A 9 -8.89 24.98 5.77
C TYR A 9 -8.67 24.22 4.46
N MET A 10 -8.16 23.00 4.57
CA MET A 10 -8.06 22.04 3.47
C MET A 10 -8.98 20.85 3.76
N THR A 11 -9.98 20.64 2.89
CA THR A 11 -10.83 19.43 2.93
C THR A 11 -10.40 18.47 1.85
N VAL A 12 -10.25 17.19 2.19
CA VAL A 12 -9.65 16.17 1.30
C VAL A 12 -10.62 15.02 1.10
N ARG A 13 -10.71 14.51 -0.14
CA ARG A 13 -11.21 13.16 -0.41
C ARG A 13 -10.06 12.21 -0.70
N SER A 14 -9.92 11.18 0.13
CA SER A 14 -8.91 10.14 0.02
C SER A 14 -9.43 8.98 -0.81
N ASN A 15 -8.71 8.59 -1.86
CA ASN A 15 -9.20 7.66 -2.89
C ASN A 15 -8.26 6.47 -3.15
N GLY A 16 -8.82 5.38 -3.66
CA GLY A 16 -8.12 4.10 -3.87
C GLY A 16 -8.35 3.10 -2.73
N GLY A 17 -7.68 1.94 -2.78
CA GLY A 17 -7.75 0.96 -1.69
C GLY A 17 -6.97 1.41 -0.44
N LEU A 18 -7.16 0.72 0.70
CA LEU A 18 -6.57 1.05 2.01
C LEU A 18 -5.15 1.62 1.96
N ASN A 19 -4.22 0.91 1.32
CA ASN A 19 -2.80 1.29 1.30
C ASN A 19 -2.51 2.53 0.42
N GLN A 20 -3.34 2.80 -0.59
CA GLN A 20 -3.29 4.05 -1.36
C GLN A 20 -3.88 5.20 -0.54
N MET A 21 -5.00 4.97 0.16
CA MET A 21 -5.58 5.98 1.06
C MET A 21 -4.58 6.38 2.14
N ARG A 22 -3.92 5.42 2.81
CA ARG A 22 -2.92 5.70 3.85
C ARG A 22 -1.79 6.59 3.33
N THR A 23 -1.21 6.26 2.17
CA THR A 23 -0.14 7.08 1.58
C THR A 23 -0.62 8.46 1.12
N GLY A 24 -1.82 8.55 0.53
CA GLY A 24 -2.45 9.82 0.14
C GLY A 24 -2.81 10.73 1.32
N ILE A 25 -3.30 10.18 2.43
CA ILE A 25 -3.55 10.93 3.68
C ILE A 25 -2.24 11.54 4.20
N CYS A 26 -1.15 10.77 4.19
CA CYS A 26 0.16 11.24 4.64
C CYS A 26 0.76 12.32 3.71
N ASP A 27 0.55 12.20 2.40
CA ASP A 27 0.88 13.26 1.45
C ASP A 27 0.08 14.54 1.71
N MET A 28 -1.21 14.43 2.06
CA MET A 28 -2.05 15.59 2.34
C MET A 28 -1.74 16.26 3.68
N VAL A 29 -1.28 15.51 4.68
CA VAL A 29 -0.66 16.08 5.91
C VAL A 29 0.59 16.90 5.57
N ALA A 30 1.47 16.37 4.72
CA ALA A 30 2.66 17.08 4.26
C ALA A 30 2.30 18.32 3.41
N VAL A 31 1.28 18.25 2.56
CA VAL A 31 0.79 19.40 1.79
C VAL A 31 0.16 20.47 2.68
N ALA A 32 -0.65 20.09 3.68
CA ALA A 32 -1.20 21.01 4.67
C ALA A 32 -0.10 21.82 5.38
N ARG A 33 1.00 21.15 5.74
CA ARG A 33 2.21 21.77 6.31
C ARG A 33 2.87 22.77 5.36
N LEU A 34 3.01 22.44 4.08
CA LEU A 34 3.61 23.30 3.04
C LEU A 34 2.75 24.56 2.81
N VAL A 35 1.44 24.39 2.60
CA VAL A 35 0.54 25.53 2.33
C VAL A 35 0.15 26.31 3.60
N ASN A 36 0.50 25.80 4.79
CA ASN A 36 0.10 26.35 6.09
C ASN A 36 -1.42 26.47 6.24
N ALA A 37 -2.13 25.38 5.97
CA ALA A 37 -3.58 25.25 6.18
C ALA A 37 -3.89 24.21 7.26
N THR A 38 -4.98 24.43 7.97
CA THR A 38 -5.59 23.46 8.89
C THR A 38 -6.22 22.33 8.08
N LEU A 39 -5.83 21.08 8.33
CA LEU A 39 -6.37 19.91 7.66
C LEU A 39 -7.68 19.48 8.34
N VAL A 40 -8.77 19.38 7.59
CA VAL A 40 -9.97 18.66 8.05
C VAL A 40 -9.76 17.17 7.79
N ILE A 41 -10.17 16.30 8.72
CA ILE A 41 -10.01 14.84 8.60
C ILE A 41 -10.47 14.35 7.21
N PRO A 42 -9.64 13.62 6.44
CA PRO A 42 -9.96 13.23 5.08
C PRO A 42 -11.19 12.32 4.98
N GLN A 43 -12.13 12.69 4.09
CA GLN A 43 -13.25 11.84 3.72
C GLN A 43 -12.76 10.66 2.88
N LEU A 44 -13.06 9.43 3.29
CA LEU A 44 -12.70 8.23 2.54
C LEU A 44 -13.65 8.02 1.35
N ASP A 45 -13.13 7.47 0.24
CA ASP A 45 -13.89 7.28 -0.99
C ASP A 45 -14.77 6.03 -0.95
N LYS A 46 -16.06 6.24 -0.68
CA LYS A 46 -17.11 5.21 -0.69
C LYS A 46 -17.59 4.80 -2.09
N ARG A 47 -17.01 5.34 -3.16
CA ARG A 47 -17.45 5.12 -4.57
C ARG A 47 -16.46 4.30 -5.40
N SER A 48 -15.38 3.82 -4.80
CA SER A 48 -14.42 2.92 -5.44
C SER A 48 -15.01 1.51 -5.63
N PHE A 49 -14.35 0.67 -6.44
CA PHE A 49 -14.75 -0.71 -6.76
C PHE A 49 -15.09 -1.56 -5.51
N TRP A 50 -14.42 -1.30 -4.39
CA TRP A 50 -14.58 -2.02 -3.12
C TRP A 50 -15.88 -1.70 -2.36
N GLN A 51 -16.65 -0.70 -2.78
CA GLN A 51 -17.94 -0.26 -2.19
C GLN A 51 -17.95 -0.04 -0.66
N ASP A 52 -16.78 0.09 -0.04
CA ASP A 52 -16.62 0.19 1.40
C ASP A 52 -17.24 1.49 1.96
N THR A 53 -18.16 1.33 2.91
CA THR A 53 -18.89 2.46 3.51
C THR A 53 -18.19 3.07 4.71
N SER A 54 -17.03 2.54 5.13
CA SER A 54 -16.26 3.00 6.30
C SER A 54 -15.95 4.50 6.28
N THR A 55 -15.97 5.12 7.45
CA THR A 55 -15.47 6.48 7.73
C THR A 55 -13.99 6.44 8.15
N PHE A 56 -13.41 7.60 8.45
CA PHE A 56 -12.03 7.67 8.94
C PHE A 56 -11.88 6.95 10.29
N MET A 57 -12.81 7.15 11.24
CA MET A 57 -12.74 6.53 12.57
C MET A 57 -12.94 5.00 12.56
N ASP A 58 -13.70 4.48 11.61
CA ASP A 58 -13.92 3.03 11.49
C ASP A 58 -12.61 2.29 11.15
N ILE A 59 -11.73 2.93 10.37
CA ILE A 59 -10.45 2.36 9.93
C ILE A 59 -9.27 2.82 10.80
N PHE A 60 -9.26 4.08 11.27
CA PHE A 60 -8.11 4.71 11.92
C PHE A 60 -8.46 5.32 13.27
N ASN A 61 -7.51 5.29 14.21
CA ASN A 61 -7.68 5.93 15.52
C ASN A 61 -7.49 7.46 15.39
N GLU A 62 -8.59 8.18 15.13
CA GLU A 62 -8.61 9.62 14.87
C GLU A 62 -8.03 10.48 16.01
N PRO A 63 -8.42 10.29 17.30
CA PRO A 63 -7.86 11.10 18.39
C PRO A 63 -6.35 10.96 18.50
N ARG A 64 -5.82 9.75 18.26
CA ARG A 64 -4.38 9.49 18.21
C ARG A 64 -3.72 10.12 16.99
N PHE A 65 -4.37 10.10 15.83
CA PHE A 65 -3.86 10.70 14.60
C PHE A 65 -3.68 12.21 14.74
N ILE A 66 -4.69 12.91 15.28
CA ILE A 66 -4.63 14.36 15.58
C ILE A 66 -3.50 14.63 16.59
N LYS A 67 -3.53 13.97 17.76
CA LYS A 67 -2.55 14.18 18.83
C LYS A 67 -1.11 13.89 18.40
N ALA A 68 -0.88 12.87 17.57
CA ALA A 68 0.48 12.51 17.11
C ALA A 68 1.07 13.51 16.08
N LEU A 69 0.27 14.45 15.58
CA LEU A 69 0.65 15.44 14.57
C LEU A 69 0.45 16.91 15.02
N GLU A 70 -0.04 17.13 16.24
CA GLU A 70 -0.37 18.46 16.80
C GLU A 70 0.81 19.47 16.75
N GLY A 71 2.04 18.97 16.89
CA GLY A 71 3.26 19.77 16.79
C GLY A 71 3.75 20.06 15.36
N ASP A 72 3.13 19.45 14.35
CA ASP A 72 3.52 19.57 12.94
C ASP A 72 2.47 20.30 12.09
N VAL A 73 1.19 19.97 12.27
CA VAL A 73 0.08 20.51 11.47
C VAL A 73 -1.18 20.60 12.32
N SER A 74 -1.96 21.67 12.16
CA SER A 74 -3.28 21.76 12.77
C SER A 74 -4.24 20.81 12.05
N ILE A 75 -4.89 19.91 12.78
CA ILE A 75 -5.88 18.97 12.26
C ILE A 75 -7.15 19.08 13.08
N VAL A 76 -8.30 19.18 12.41
CA VAL A 76 -9.63 19.20 13.04
C VAL A 76 -10.49 18.07 12.49
N SER A 77 -11.33 17.45 13.34
CA SER A 77 -12.28 16.41 12.93
C SER A 77 -13.22 16.90 11.84
N ASP A 78 -13.88 18.03 12.10
CA ASP A 78 -14.88 18.63 11.21
C ASP A 78 -14.53 20.06 10.82
N LEU A 79 -15.04 20.48 9.67
CA LEU A 79 -15.02 21.88 9.26
C LEU A 79 -15.98 22.69 10.17
N PRO A 80 -15.54 23.83 10.76
CA PRO A 80 -16.39 24.65 11.63
C PRO A 80 -17.74 24.97 10.99
N GLN A 81 -18.82 24.95 11.79
CA GLN A 81 -20.20 25.11 11.29
C GLN A 81 -20.37 26.38 10.44
N SER A 82 -19.77 27.50 10.86
CA SER A 82 -19.76 28.77 10.12
C SER A 82 -19.13 28.70 8.73
N LEU A 83 -18.28 27.71 8.46
CA LEU A 83 -17.59 27.50 7.18
C LEU A 83 -18.22 26.42 6.30
N GLN A 84 -19.25 25.71 6.78
CA GLN A 84 -19.85 24.61 6.03
C GLN A 84 -20.56 25.10 4.75
N SER A 85 -21.22 26.26 4.80
CA SER A 85 -21.92 26.90 3.68
C SER A 85 -21.03 27.83 2.83
N VAL A 86 -19.80 28.13 3.26
CA VAL A 86 -18.90 29.06 2.57
C VAL A 86 -18.45 28.49 1.22
N PRO A 87 -18.41 29.31 0.14
CA PRO A 87 -17.89 28.87 -1.16
C PRO A 87 -16.48 28.29 -1.07
N ARG A 88 -16.27 27.13 -1.70
CA ARG A 88 -15.01 26.38 -1.62
C ARG A 88 -14.34 26.36 -2.98
N ALA A 89 -13.08 26.80 -3.06
CA ALA A 89 -12.28 26.55 -4.26
C ALA A 89 -12.06 25.04 -4.42
N ARG A 90 -12.23 24.50 -5.63
CA ARG A 90 -11.98 23.09 -5.92
C ARG A 90 -10.68 22.94 -6.71
N LYS A 91 -9.64 22.37 -6.11
CA LYS A 91 -8.33 22.21 -6.74
C LYS A 91 -7.96 20.74 -6.91
N HIS A 92 -7.73 20.32 -8.15
CA HIS A 92 -7.05 19.06 -8.43
C HIS A 92 -5.53 19.33 -8.44
N PHE A 93 -4.79 18.78 -7.49
CA PHE A 93 -3.34 18.89 -7.49
C PHE A 93 -2.71 18.06 -8.62
N THR A 94 -1.67 18.61 -9.23
CA THR A 94 -0.85 17.91 -10.22
C THR A 94 -0.13 16.73 -9.54
N SER A 95 -0.02 15.60 -10.25
CA SER A 95 0.60 14.40 -9.69
C SER A 95 2.12 14.53 -9.59
N TRP A 96 2.69 13.98 -8.52
CA TRP A 96 4.12 13.99 -8.18
C TRP A 96 4.74 15.40 -8.07
N SER A 97 3.98 16.40 -7.62
CA SER A 97 4.46 17.78 -7.48
C SER A 97 5.50 17.94 -6.36
N GLY A 98 6.55 18.73 -6.63
CA GLY A 98 7.52 19.19 -5.62
C GLY A 98 7.01 20.36 -4.78
N ALA A 99 7.82 20.84 -3.84
CA ALA A 99 7.43 21.89 -2.88
C ALA A 99 7.03 23.22 -3.54
N SER A 100 7.76 23.68 -4.58
CA SER A 100 7.51 24.96 -5.26
C SER A 100 6.11 25.07 -5.87
N TYR A 101 5.56 23.96 -6.37
CA TYR A 101 4.16 23.90 -6.84
C TYR A 101 3.17 24.25 -5.73
N TYR A 102 3.46 23.85 -4.48
CA TYR A 102 2.60 24.14 -3.35
C TYR A 102 2.77 25.58 -2.84
N ASP A 103 3.92 26.22 -3.05
CA ASP A 103 4.11 27.66 -2.81
C ASP A 103 3.24 28.52 -3.75
N GLU A 104 3.14 28.12 -5.02
CA GLU A 104 2.20 28.72 -6.00
C GLU A 104 0.74 28.43 -5.63
N VAL A 105 0.41 27.17 -5.33
CA VAL A 105 -0.97 26.75 -5.03
C VAL A 105 -1.48 27.33 -3.70
N LYS A 106 -0.60 27.65 -2.76
CA LYS A 106 -0.91 28.36 -1.51
C LYS A 106 -1.64 29.69 -1.72
N GLN A 107 -1.43 30.36 -2.86
CA GLN A 107 -2.12 31.61 -3.18
C GLN A 107 -3.65 31.48 -3.18
N LEU A 108 -4.20 30.29 -3.47
CA LEU A 108 -5.65 30.03 -3.46
C LEU A 108 -6.32 30.33 -2.11
N TRP A 109 -5.58 30.17 -1.01
CA TRP A 109 -6.09 30.43 0.34
C TRP A 109 -6.12 31.92 0.71
N LYS A 110 -5.61 32.82 -0.15
CA LYS A 110 -5.86 34.26 0.01
C LYS A 110 -7.33 34.56 -0.24
N ASP A 111 -7.85 34.07 -1.36
CA ASP A 111 -9.20 34.38 -1.85
C ASP A 111 -10.27 33.43 -1.29
N HIS A 112 -9.88 32.23 -0.84
CA HIS A 112 -10.80 31.22 -0.32
C HIS A 112 -10.39 30.74 1.07
N GLN A 113 -11.32 30.79 2.03
CA GLN A 113 -11.07 30.26 3.37
C GLN A 113 -11.03 28.73 3.40
N VAL A 114 -11.74 28.07 2.48
CA VAL A 114 -11.79 26.60 2.36
C VAL A 114 -11.44 26.18 0.94
N VAL A 115 -10.45 25.31 0.80
CA VAL A 115 -10.11 24.66 -0.48
C VAL A 115 -10.40 23.16 -0.38
N HIS A 116 -11.10 22.63 -1.37
CA HIS A 116 -11.48 21.23 -1.48
C HIS A 116 -10.60 20.50 -2.50
N ILE A 117 -9.97 19.41 -2.05
CA ILE A 117 -9.05 18.56 -2.80
C ILE A 117 -9.74 17.23 -3.12
N PRO A 118 -10.19 16.99 -4.36
CA PRO A 118 -11.05 15.85 -4.68
C PRO A 118 -10.35 14.49 -4.74
N LYS A 119 -9.00 14.47 -4.70
CA LYS A 119 -8.17 13.26 -4.78
C LYS A 119 -6.85 13.46 -4.03
N SER A 120 -6.44 12.47 -3.24
CA SER A 120 -5.16 12.45 -2.50
C SER A 120 -4.05 11.65 -3.20
N ASP A 121 -4.39 10.80 -4.17
CA ASP A 121 -3.45 9.82 -4.73
C ASP A 121 -2.31 10.45 -5.54
N SER A 122 -1.07 10.07 -5.21
CA SER A 122 0.15 10.42 -5.97
C SER A 122 0.31 11.92 -6.26
N ARG A 123 -0.05 12.81 -5.32
CA ARG A 123 -0.01 14.27 -5.51
C ARG A 123 1.33 14.90 -5.15
N LEU A 124 2.09 14.28 -4.25
CA LEU A 124 3.36 14.78 -3.75
C LEU A 124 4.54 13.97 -4.34
N ALA A 125 5.68 14.60 -4.58
CA ALA A 125 6.87 13.94 -5.12
C ALA A 125 7.41 12.85 -4.16
N ASN A 126 8.08 11.83 -4.70
CA ASN A 126 8.77 10.83 -3.88
C ASN A 126 10.08 11.39 -3.30
N ASN A 127 10.80 12.18 -4.10
CA ASN A 127 12.13 12.70 -3.80
C ASN A 127 12.18 14.24 -3.96
N GLY A 128 13.25 14.87 -3.47
CA GLY A 128 13.50 16.31 -3.66
C GLY A 128 12.64 17.25 -2.81
N LEU A 129 11.95 16.72 -1.79
CA LEU A 129 11.23 17.53 -0.79
C LEU A 129 12.16 17.91 0.37
N PRO A 130 11.86 18.99 1.13
CA PRO A 130 12.55 19.30 2.37
C PRO A 130 12.55 18.13 3.36
N ILE A 131 13.65 17.97 4.11
CA ILE A 131 13.87 16.81 4.98
C ILE A 131 12.88 16.73 6.15
N ASP A 132 12.41 17.85 6.66
CA ASP A 132 11.36 17.95 7.68
C ASP A 132 10.01 17.48 7.12
N ILE A 133 9.68 17.83 5.88
CA ILE A 133 8.47 17.36 5.18
C ILE A 133 8.53 15.84 4.94
N GLN A 134 9.68 15.29 4.54
CA GLN A 134 9.85 13.83 4.45
C GLN A 134 9.68 13.16 5.82
N ARG A 135 10.30 13.71 6.88
CA ARG A 135 10.16 13.20 8.26
C ARG A 135 8.72 13.27 8.79
N LEU A 136 7.95 14.29 8.41
CA LEU A 136 6.53 14.39 8.69
C LEU A 136 5.74 13.25 8.02
N ARG A 137 6.01 12.95 6.74
CA ARG A 137 5.40 11.79 6.04
C ARG A 137 5.71 10.47 6.76
N CYS A 138 6.93 10.30 7.28
CA CYS A 138 7.33 9.14 8.09
C CYS A 138 6.47 8.99 9.35
N ARG A 139 6.39 10.07 10.15
CA ARG A 139 5.64 10.13 11.41
C ARG A 139 4.16 9.88 11.14
N CYS A 140 3.62 10.52 10.11
CA CYS A 140 2.25 10.36 9.70
C CYS A 140 1.92 8.89 9.37
N LEU A 141 2.67 8.23 8.49
CA LEU A 141 2.33 6.87 8.04
C LEU A 141 2.59 5.78 9.08
N TYR A 142 3.74 5.84 9.77
CA TYR A 142 4.22 4.73 10.60
C TYR A 142 3.97 4.91 12.10
N GLN A 143 3.59 6.12 12.56
CA GLN A 143 3.40 6.41 14.00
C GLN A 143 2.01 6.97 14.31
N ALA A 144 1.51 7.93 13.52
CA ALA A 144 0.24 8.61 13.75
C ALA A 144 -0.98 7.85 13.19
N LEU A 145 -0.92 7.42 11.93
CA LEU A 145 -2.03 6.77 11.21
C LEU A 145 -2.16 5.29 11.59
N ARG A 146 -2.44 5.05 12.88
CA ARG A 146 -2.77 3.74 13.46
C ARG A 146 -4.19 3.33 13.09
N PHE A 147 -4.42 2.02 13.00
CA PHE A 147 -5.76 1.50 12.77
C PHE A 147 -6.65 1.73 14.00
N SER A 148 -7.96 1.63 13.80
CA SER A 148 -8.95 1.71 14.88
C SER A 148 -8.79 0.56 15.87
N ASP A 149 -9.22 0.76 17.11
CA ASP A 149 -9.03 -0.21 18.18
C ASP A 149 -9.68 -1.58 17.89
N PRO A 150 -10.86 -1.70 17.23
CA PRO A 150 -11.39 -3.00 16.79
C PRO A 150 -10.44 -3.79 15.89
N ILE A 151 -9.81 -3.12 14.92
CA ILE A 151 -8.87 -3.72 13.96
C ILE A 151 -7.56 -4.11 14.68
N GLU A 152 -6.99 -3.20 15.47
CA GLU A 152 -5.77 -3.46 16.25
C GLU A 152 -5.97 -4.62 17.24
N ASN A 153 -7.14 -4.72 17.88
CA ASN A 153 -7.43 -5.77 18.86
C ASN A 153 -7.65 -7.14 18.22
N LEU A 154 -8.35 -7.23 17.08
CA LEU A 154 -8.43 -8.49 16.34
C LEU A 154 -7.05 -8.87 15.76
N GLY A 155 -6.32 -7.90 15.18
CA GLY A 155 -4.96 -8.11 14.68
C GLY A 155 -4.01 -8.71 15.72
N LYS A 156 -4.05 -8.21 16.96
CA LYS A 156 -3.29 -8.79 18.10
C LYS A 156 -3.69 -10.23 18.39
N LYS A 157 -4.98 -10.54 18.50
CA LYS A 157 -5.46 -11.92 18.72
C LYS A 157 -5.00 -12.88 17.61
N LEU A 158 -5.05 -12.46 16.35
CA LEU A 158 -4.57 -13.26 15.21
C LEU A 158 -3.06 -13.52 15.33
N LEU A 159 -2.28 -12.51 15.72
CA LEU A 159 -0.85 -12.64 15.96
C LEU A 159 -0.51 -13.53 17.15
N GLU A 160 -1.26 -13.46 18.25
CA GLU A 160 -1.11 -14.35 19.41
C GLU A 160 -1.39 -15.81 19.02
N ARG A 161 -2.48 -16.07 18.28
CA ARG A 161 -2.85 -17.40 17.77
C ARG A 161 -1.84 -17.96 16.76
N LEU A 162 -1.17 -17.09 15.98
CA LEU A 162 -0.08 -17.50 15.10
C LEU A 162 1.20 -17.80 15.89
N ARG A 163 1.61 -16.88 16.78
CA ARG A 163 2.84 -17.00 17.58
C ARG A 163 2.80 -18.16 18.56
N SER A 164 1.62 -18.57 19.05
CA SER A 164 1.48 -19.79 19.87
C SER A 164 1.81 -21.08 19.10
N ARG A 165 1.83 -21.04 17.77
CA ARG A 165 2.27 -22.13 16.88
C ARG A 165 3.72 -21.99 16.42
N GLY A 166 4.45 -20.99 16.93
CA GLY A 166 5.84 -20.70 16.60
C GLY A 166 6.02 -19.55 15.60
N LYS A 167 7.18 -19.55 14.91
CA LYS A 167 7.51 -18.56 13.88
C LYS A 167 6.68 -18.77 12.62
N PHE A 168 6.33 -17.70 11.93
CA PHE A 168 5.47 -17.77 10.74
C PHE A 168 5.93 -16.87 9.59
N ILE A 169 5.62 -17.32 8.37
CA ILE A 169 5.86 -16.60 7.12
C ILE A 169 4.53 -16.03 6.64
N ALA A 170 4.46 -14.73 6.38
CA ALA A 170 3.32 -14.12 5.72
C ALA A 170 3.54 -14.14 4.20
N LEU A 171 2.85 -15.06 3.52
CA LEU A 171 2.83 -15.18 2.06
C LEU A 171 1.66 -14.38 1.49
N HIS A 172 1.93 -13.20 0.93
CA HIS A 172 0.92 -12.37 0.27
C HIS A 172 0.80 -12.78 -1.19
N LEU A 173 -0.17 -13.67 -1.43
CA LEU A 173 -0.59 -14.12 -2.75
C LEU A 173 -1.42 -13.03 -3.42
N ARG A 174 -1.09 -12.77 -4.67
CA ARG A 174 -1.62 -11.73 -5.55
C ARG A 174 -1.97 -12.56 -6.83
N TYR A 175 -3.24 -13.01 -7.00
CA TYR A 175 -3.70 -14.16 -7.83
C TYR A 175 -5.17 -14.13 -8.39
N GLU A 176 -5.73 -12.99 -8.77
CA GLU A 176 -7.20 -12.79 -8.99
C GLU A 176 -7.56 -12.75 -10.44
N LYS A 177 -8.85 -12.87 -10.69
CA LYS A 177 -9.46 -12.53 -11.96
C LYS A 177 -9.03 -11.18 -12.56
N ASP A 178 -9.12 -10.05 -11.85
CA ASP A 178 -8.75 -8.75 -12.44
C ASP A 178 -7.26 -8.67 -12.76
N MET A 179 -6.43 -9.31 -11.95
CA MET A 179 -4.99 -9.20 -12.05
C MET A 179 -4.37 -10.27 -12.98
N LEU A 180 -4.90 -11.48 -13.03
CA LEU A 180 -4.61 -12.47 -14.08
C LEU A 180 -5.09 -11.94 -15.44
N ALA A 181 -6.27 -11.30 -15.52
CA ALA A 181 -6.76 -10.64 -16.73
C ALA A 181 -5.84 -9.49 -17.17
N PHE A 182 -5.48 -8.57 -16.26
CA PHE A 182 -4.57 -7.45 -16.51
C PHE A 182 -3.17 -7.91 -16.96
N THR A 183 -2.74 -9.10 -16.55
CA THR A 183 -1.38 -9.60 -16.79
C THR A 183 -1.30 -10.65 -17.91
N GLY A 184 -2.46 -11.04 -18.46
CA GLY A 184 -2.59 -12.09 -19.46
C GLY A 184 -2.22 -13.50 -18.95
N CYS A 185 -2.11 -13.72 -17.64
CA CYS A 185 -1.59 -14.97 -17.10
C CYS A 185 -2.62 -16.10 -17.18
N THR A 186 -2.43 -17.03 -18.12
CA THR A 186 -3.30 -18.19 -18.38
C THR A 186 -2.69 -19.55 -17.99
N TYR A 187 -1.51 -19.56 -17.36
CA TYR A 187 -0.81 -20.79 -16.96
C TYR A 187 -1.63 -21.58 -15.90
N ASP A 188 -1.70 -22.91 -16.06
CA ASP A 188 -2.54 -23.85 -15.30
C ASP A 188 -4.08 -23.59 -15.33
N LEU A 189 -4.56 -22.63 -16.11
CA LEU A 189 -5.99 -22.35 -16.30
C LEU A 189 -6.61 -23.23 -17.39
N SER A 190 -7.93 -23.48 -17.31
CA SER A 190 -8.69 -24.04 -18.44
C SER A 190 -8.86 -23.02 -19.56
N GLU A 191 -9.24 -23.48 -20.76
CA GLU A 191 -9.58 -22.58 -21.88
C GLU A 191 -10.74 -21.62 -21.53
N SER A 192 -11.74 -22.10 -20.79
CA SER A 192 -12.86 -21.27 -20.33
C SER A 192 -12.44 -20.22 -19.30
N GLU A 193 -11.55 -20.58 -18.37
CA GLU A 193 -10.94 -19.65 -17.42
C GLU A 193 -10.11 -18.59 -18.16
N ALA A 194 -9.29 -19.00 -19.13
CA ALA A 194 -8.47 -18.10 -19.94
C ALA A 194 -9.31 -17.13 -20.81
N ASP A 195 -10.39 -17.61 -21.42
CA ASP A 195 -11.27 -16.77 -22.23
C ASP A 195 -12.07 -15.77 -21.38
N GLU A 196 -12.49 -16.16 -20.18
CA GLU A 196 -13.14 -15.26 -19.23
C GLU A 196 -12.23 -14.08 -18.83
N LEU A 197 -10.95 -14.36 -18.58
CA LEU A 197 -9.94 -13.33 -18.31
C LEU A 197 -9.67 -12.44 -19.52
N ARG A 198 -9.66 -13.00 -20.74
CA ARG A 198 -9.55 -12.25 -22.00
C ARG A 198 -10.72 -11.27 -22.17
N ILE A 199 -11.95 -11.75 -22.01
CA ILE A 199 -13.18 -10.94 -22.09
C ILE A 199 -13.18 -9.81 -21.05
N MET A 200 -12.72 -10.08 -19.82
CA MET A 200 -12.58 -9.06 -18.78
C MET A 200 -11.56 -7.97 -19.17
N ARG A 201 -10.40 -8.37 -19.71
CA ARG A 201 -9.37 -7.43 -20.20
C ARG A 201 -9.89 -6.59 -21.36
N GLU A 202 -10.59 -7.19 -22.32
CA GLU A 202 -11.17 -6.49 -23.48
C GLU A 202 -12.21 -5.44 -23.04
N LYS A 203 -13.17 -5.82 -22.19
CA LYS A 203 -14.26 -4.92 -21.73
C LYS A 203 -13.79 -3.78 -20.82
N THR A 204 -12.63 -3.90 -20.16
CA THR A 204 -12.16 -2.87 -19.21
C THR A 204 -11.55 -1.66 -19.92
N SER A 205 -12.36 -0.63 -20.17
CA SER A 205 -12.03 0.53 -21.02
C SER A 205 -10.80 1.36 -20.61
N HIS A 206 -10.41 1.33 -19.34
CA HIS A 206 -9.28 2.12 -18.82
C HIS A 206 -7.94 1.37 -18.82
N TRP A 207 -7.91 0.08 -19.19
CA TRP A 207 -6.67 -0.68 -19.41
C TRP A 207 -6.20 -0.47 -20.84
N LYS A 208 -5.00 0.10 -21.01
CA LYS A 208 -4.47 0.53 -22.32
C LYS A 208 -3.78 -0.58 -23.13
N LEU A 209 -3.43 -1.69 -22.48
CA LEU A 209 -2.86 -2.88 -23.11
C LEU A 209 -3.96 -3.94 -23.20
N LYS A 210 -4.18 -4.46 -24.41
CA LYS A 210 -5.25 -5.41 -24.73
C LYS A 210 -4.66 -6.73 -25.23
N ASP A 211 -3.70 -6.64 -26.14
CA ASP A 211 -2.77 -7.72 -26.46
C ASP A 211 -1.61 -7.72 -25.44
N ILE A 212 -1.38 -8.87 -24.83
CA ILE A 212 -0.35 -9.07 -23.80
C ILE A 212 0.31 -10.42 -24.06
N ASN A 213 1.64 -10.41 -24.26
CA ASN A 213 2.43 -11.64 -24.16
C ASN A 213 2.47 -12.05 -22.67
N SER A 214 1.75 -13.11 -22.34
CA SER A 214 1.58 -13.65 -20.98
C SER A 214 2.89 -14.05 -20.28
N THR A 215 3.97 -14.19 -21.07
CA THR A 215 5.33 -14.46 -20.59
C THR A 215 5.94 -13.25 -19.88
N GLU A 216 5.57 -12.01 -20.24
CA GLU A 216 6.33 -10.81 -19.84
C GLU A 216 5.73 -10.00 -18.67
N GLN A 217 4.46 -10.20 -18.28
CA GLN A 217 3.70 -9.14 -17.57
C GLN A 217 2.99 -9.51 -16.23
N ARG A 218 3.39 -10.58 -15.52
CA ARG A 218 2.68 -11.15 -14.33
C ARG A 218 2.73 -10.31 -13.02
N SER A 219 1.58 -9.84 -12.49
CA SER A 219 1.48 -9.07 -11.21
C SER A 219 0.07 -8.58 -10.68
N GLY A 220 -0.50 -9.07 -9.54
CA GLY A 220 -1.67 -8.43 -8.81
C GLY A 220 -2.61 -9.30 -7.87
N ALA A 221 -3.29 -8.78 -6.77
CA ALA A 221 -4.07 -9.38 -5.56
C ALA A 221 -5.52 -8.77 -5.34
N GLY A 222 -6.56 -9.36 -4.66
CA GLY A 222 -6.59 -10.30 -3.50
C GLY A 222 -7.34 -11.69 -3.46
N GLU A 223 -8.48 -11.95 -4.11
CA GLU A 223 -9.14 -13.29 -4.10
C GLU A 223 -8.55 -14.30 -5.12
N ILE A 224 -8.08 -15.46 -4.63
CA ILE A 224 -7.44 -16.48 -5.47
C ILE A 224 -8.42 -17.08 -6.48
N TYR A 225 -8.23 -16.75 -7.75
CA TYR A 225 -9.02 -17.27 -8.86
C TYR A 225 -8.91 -18.81 -8.93
N GLY A 226 -10.04 -19.51 -9.05
CA GLY A 226 -10.15 -20.97 -8.97
C GLY A 226 -10.05 -21.58 -7.56
N GLY A 227 -9.90 -20.78 -6.51
CA GLY A 227 -10.13 -21.19 -5.12
C GLY A 227 -9.26 -22.38 -4.63
N ASP A 228 -9.91 -23.35 -3.97
CA ASP A 228 -9.21 -24.47 -3.33
C ASP A 228 -8.48 -25.39 -4.34
N LYS A 229 -8.83 -25.36 -5.64
CA LYS A 229 -8.10 -26.07 -6.72
C LYS A 229 -6.59 -25.75 -6.66
N TYR A 230 -6.24 -24.48 -6.71
CA TYR A 230 -4.84 -24.04 -6.73
C TYR A 230 -4.20 -23.97 -5.33
N ILE A 231 -5.00 -23.75 -4.28
CA ILE A 231 -4.51 -23.82 -2.89
C ILE A 231 -4.18 -25.25 -2.45
N SER A 232 -4.82 -26.28 -3.00
CA SER A 232 -4.54 -27.69 -2.67
C SER A 232 -3.07 -28.07 -2.89
N LYS A 233 -2.50 -27.69 -4.05
CA LYS A 233 -1.10 -27.90 -4.41
C LYS A 233 -0.16 -27.12 -3.49
N LEU A 234 -0.52 -25.90 -3.06
CA LEU A 234 0.27 -25.18 -2.06
C LEU A 234 0.23 -25.88 -0.69
N ARG A 235 -0.94 -26.39 -0.28
CA ARG A 235 -1.12 -27.09 1.00
C ARG A 235 -0.35 -28.42 1.06
N SER A 236 -0.13 -29.12 -0.06
CA SER A 236 0.68 -30.35 -0.06
C SER A 236 2.16 -30.10 0.23
N TYR A 237 2.72 -28.96 -0.20
CA TYR A 237 4.09 -28.55 0.15
C TYR A 237 4.16 -27.85 1.53
N PHE A 238 3.09 -27.15 1.93
CA PHE A 238 3.01 -26.40 3.18
C PHE A 238 1.80 -26.87 4.01
N PRO A 239 1.89 -28.00 4.74
CA PRO A 239 0.75 -28.57 5.48
C PRO A 239 0.22 -27.64 6.57
N ASN A 240 1.10 -26.82 7.16
CA ASN A 240 0.77 -25.80 8.16
C ASN A 240 0.22 -24.49 7.53
N LEU A 241 -0.34 -24.53 6.33
CA LEU A 241 -0.95 -23.36 5.67
C LEU A 241 -2.27 -22.97 6.36
N VAL A 242 -2.27 -21.77 6.94
CA VAL A 242 -3.39 -21.19 7.70
C VAL A 242 -3.88 -19.92 6.99
N ARG A 243 -5.21 -19.78 6.84
CA ARG A 243 -5.87 -18.56 6.33
C ARG A 243 -6.53 -17.77 7.48
N LYS A 244 -6.93 -16.51 7.25
CA LYS A 244 -7.59 -15.69 8.29
C LYS A 244 -8.88 -16.31 8.84
N GLU A 245 -9.63 -17.01 7.99
CA GLU A 245 -10.86 -17.75 8.34
C GLU A 245 -10.60 -19.00 9.20
N MET A 246 -9.34 -19.43 9.31
CA MET A 246 -8.90 -20.53 10.18
C MET A 246 -8.32 -20.02 11.52
N LEU A 247 -8.13 -18.70 11.66
CA LEU A 247 -7.54 -18.06 12.85
C LEU A 247 -8.57 -17.28 13.66
N ALA A 248 -9.50 -16.59 13.01
CA ALA A 248 -10.60 -15.88 13.64
C ALA A 248 -11.81 -16.80 13.84
N THR A 249 -12.62 -16.55 14.86
CA THR A 249 -13.97 -17.13 14.90
C THR A 249 -14.87 -16.43 13.89
N LYS A 250 -16.00 -17.04 13.53
CA LYS A 250 -16.96 -16.43 12.61
C LYS A 250 -17.47 -15.09 13.15
N GLU A 251 -17.79 -15.04 14.45
CA GLU A 251 -18.29 -13.85 15.16
C GLU A 251 -17.23 -12.74 15.29
N GLU A 252 -15.95 -13.08 15.16
CA GLU A 252 -14.86 -12.12 15.07
C GLU A 252 -14.72 -11.53 13.66
N LEU A 253 -14.95 -12.31 12.59
CA LEU A 253 -14.90 -11.84 11.20
C LEU A 253 -16.17 -11.15 10.73
N ASP A 254 -17.34 -11.59 11.17
CA ASP A 254 -18.65 -11.05 10.75
C ASP A 254 -18.79 -9.54 11.02
N LYS A 255 -17.99 -8.99 11.95
CA LYS A 255 -17.87 -7.56 12.25
C LYS A 255 -17.13 -6.74 11.18
N PHE A 256 -16.48 -7.41 10.24
CA PHE A 256 -15.61 -6.82 9.21
C PHE A 256 -15.99 -7.24 7.78
N ASN A 257 -16.90 -8.19 7.58
CA ASN A 257 -17.21 -8.77 6.27
C ASN A 257 -17.60 -7.72 5.20
N ASP A 258 -18.39 -6.71 5.58
CA ASP A 258 -18.83 -5.63 4.67
C ASP A 258 -17.81 -4.47 4.54
N HIS A 259 -16.63 -4.62 5.16
CA HIS A 259 -15.61 -3.57 5.29
C HIS A 259 -14.25 -4.04 4.75
N ALA A 260 -14.15 -4.16 3.43
CA ALA A 260 -12.96 -4.64 2.72
C ALA A 260 -11.65 -3.95 3.14
N SER A 261 -11.68 -2.65 3.47
CA SER A 261 -10.50 -1.91 3.94
C SER A 261 -10.09 -2.29 5.36
N GLN A 262 -11.04 -2.68 6.22
CA GLN A 262 -10.74 -3.14 7.57
C GLN A 262 -10.18 -4.57 7.55
N VAL A 263 -10.71 -5.45 6.69
CA VAL A 263 -10.14 -6.79 6.43
C VAL A 263 -8.71 -6.68 5.91
N ALA A 264 -8.47 -5.82 4.92
CA ALA A 264 -7.13 -5.56 4.39
C ALA A 264 -6.17 -4.95 5.42
N ALA A 265 -6.67 -4.32 6.48
CA ALA A 265 -5.86 -3.82 7.60
C ALA A 265 -5.39 -4.96 8.52
N LEU A 266 -6.22 -5.99 8.73
CA LEU A 266 -5.81 -7.21 9.45
C LEU A 266 -4.68 -7.94 8.72
N ASP A 267 -4.84 -8.15 7.41
CA ASP A 267 -3.81 -8.76 6.56
C ASP A 267 -2.50 -7.94 6.58
N TYR A 268 -2.60 -6.62 6.62
CA TYR A 268 -1.45 -5.72 6.74
C TYR A 268 -0.74 -5.85 8.09
N ILE A 269 -1.48 -5.88 9.21
CA ILE A 269 -0.92 -6.08 10.55
C ILE A 269 -0.15 -7.41 10.61
N VAL A 270 -0.78 -8.51 10.19
CA VAL A 270 -0.16 -9.85 10.19
C VAL A 270 1.09 -9.89 9.30
N SER A 271 1.05 -9.24 8.13
CA SER A 271 2.19 -9.18 7.21
C SER A 271 3.37 -8.40 7.78
N VAL A 272 3.13 -7.25 8.44
CA VAL A 272 4.19 -6.43 9.07
C VAL A 272 4.82 -7.12 10.28
N GLU A 273 4.05 -7.88 11.05
CA GLU A 273 4.47 -8.54 12.30
C GLU A 273 5.00 -9.98 12.14
N SER A 274 5.00 -10.52 10.92
CA SER A 274 5.58 -11.82 10.57
C SER A 274 7.11 -11.87 10.67
N ASP A 275 7.68 -13.06 10.92
CA ASP A 275 9.14 -13.27 10.91
C ASP A 275 9.72 -13.02 9.51
N VAL A 276 9.04 -13.51 8.47
CA VAL A 276 9.38 -13.29 7.06
C VAL A 276 8.13 -12.91 6.27
N PHE A 277 8.21 -11.82 5.50
CA PHE A 277 7.19 -11.46 4.53
C PHE A 277 7.64 -11.86 3.12
N VAL A 278 6.73 -12.44 2.32
CA VAL A 278 6.97 -12.84 0.93
C VAL A 278 5.78 -12.42 0.07
N PRO A 279 5.89 -11.37 -0.77
CA PRO A 279 4.84 -11.02 -1.72
C PRO A 279 5.05 -11.74 -3.06
N SER A 280 4.02 -12.37 -3.63
CA SER A 280 4.10 -12.89 -5.01
C SER A 280 4.21 -11.76 -6.05
N HIS A 281 3.79 -10.55 -5.68
CA HIS A 281 4.03 -9.33 -6.46
C HIS A 281 4.04 -8.04 -5.60
N SER A 282 4.95 -7.11 -5.96
CA SER A 282 5.03 -5.69 -5.57
C SER A 282 3.80 -4.84 -5.99
N GLY A 283 2.61 -5.21 -5.49
CA GLY A 283 1.40 -4.39 -5.55
C GLY A 283 1.31 -3.42 -4.36
N ASN A 284 0.26 -2.59 -4.32
CA ASN A 284 0.10 -1.53 -3.30
C ASN A 284 0.26 -2.03 -1.85
N MET A 285 -0.33 -3.18 -1.49
CA MET A 285 -0.18 -3.75 -0.15
C MET A 285 1.24 -4.24 0.10
N ALA A 286 1.83 -4.99 -0.83
CA ALA A 286 3.21 -5.47 -0.70
C ALA A 286 4.16 -4.30 -0.44
N ARG A 287 4.15 -3.27 -1.30
CA ARG A 287 4.98 -2.06 -1.16
C ARG A 287 4.82 -1.37 0.21
N ALA A 288 3.58 -1.22 0.67
CA ALA A 288 3.29 -0.61 1.97
C ALA A 288 3.72 -1.46 3.17
N VAL A 289 3.76 -2.79 3.03
CA VAL A 289 4.33 -3.71 4.02
C VAL A 289 5.86 -3.67 3.96
N GLU A 290 6.46 -3.74 2.77
CA GLU A 290 7.92 -3.66 2.59
C GLU A 290 8.50 -2.39 3.20
N GLY A 291 7.91 -1.22 2.93
CA GLY A 291 8.34 0.06 3.50
C GLY A 291 8.20 0.14 5.01
N HIS A 292 7.11 -0.40 5.57
CA HIS A 292 6.94 -0.43 7.03
C HIS A 292 7.90 -1.43 7.70
N ARG A 293 8.14 -2.59 7.09
CA ARG A 293 9.17 -3.55 7.55
C ARG A 293 10.59 -2.96 7.49
N ARG A 294 10.88 -2.13 6.47
CA ARG A 294 12.12 -1.32 6.41
C ARG A 294 12.19 -0.30 7.56
N PHE A 295 11.12 0.47 7.79
CA PHE A 295 11.04 1.44 8.88
C PHE A 295 11.25 0.80 10.27
N LEU A 296 10.69 -0.39 10.50
CA LEU A 296 10.82 -1.15 11.75
C LEU A 296 12.17 -1.91 11.88
N GLY A 297 13.26 -1.34 11.36
CA GLY A 297 14.60 -1.91 11.45
C GLY A 297 14.87 -3.04 10.45
N HIS A 298 14.46 -2.86 9.19
CA HIS A 298 14.78 -3.78 8.07
C HIS A 298 14.34 -5.24 8.31
N ARG A 299 13.12 -5.43 8.82
CA ARG A 299 12.54 -6.77 9.04
C ARG A 299 12.51 -7.61 7.75
N LYS A 300 12.97 -8.86 7.85
CA LYS A 300 13.23 -9.74 6.71
C LYS A 300 12.06 -9.85 5.75
N THR A 301 12.31 -9.57 4.48
CA THR A 301 11.33 -9.50 3.40
C THR A 301 11.93 -10.12 2.16
N VAL A 302 11.51 -11.32 1.77
CA VAL A 302 12.04 -11.98 0.59
C VAL A 302 11.22 -11.57 -0.63
N THR A 303 11.78 -10.72 -1.49
CA THR A 303 11.12 -10.24 -2.72
C THR A 303 11.50 -11.17 -3.89
N PRO A 304 10.57 -12.02 -4.40
CA PRO A 304 10.93 -13.06 -5.36
C PRO A 304 11.57 -12.53 -6.65
N ASP A 305 12.58 -13.21 -7.17
CA ASP A 305 13.10 -13.02 -8.51
C ASP A 305 12.29 -13.79 -9.53
N ARG A 306 11.13 -13.23 -9.87
CA ARG A 306 10.14 -13.90 -10.70
C ARG A 306 10.66 -14.29 -12.08
N ARG A 307 11.65 -13.57 -12.63
CA ARG A 307 12.26 -13.92 -13.92
C ARG A 307 13.21 -15.11 -13.77
N GLY A 308 14.16 -15.02 -12.84
CA GLY A 308 15.08 -16.13 -12.57
C GLY A 308 14.36 -17.40 -12.10
N LEU A 309 13.26 -17.27 -11.35
CA LEU A 309 12.43 -18.41 -10.94
C LEU A 309 11.74 -19.08 -12.13
N VAL A 310 11.25 -18.33 -13.13
CA VAL A 310 10.71 -18.92 -14.37
C VAL A 310 11.79 -19.70 -15.12
N GLU A 311 12.99 -19.14 -15.26
CA GLU A 311 14.12 -19.84 -15.89
C GLU A 311 14.47 -21.15 -15.16
N LEU A 312 14.38 -21.19 -13.82
CA LEU A 312 14.54 -22.44 -13.03
C LEU A 312 13.35 -23.41 -13.21
N PHE A 313 12.13 -22.91 -13.33
CA PHE A 313 10.94 -23.75 -13.56
C PHE A 313 10.98 -24.40 -14.95
N ASP A 314 11.45 -23.68 -15.97
CA ASP A 314 11.62 -24.22 -17.33
C ASP A 314 12.65 -25.37 -17.34
N LEU A 315 13.73 -25.27 -16.55
CA LEU A 315 14.71 -26.36 -16.38
C LEU A 315 14.12 -27.58 -15.66
N LEU A 316 13.26 -27.37 -14.65
CA LEU A 316 12.52 -28.46 -13.98
C LEU A 316 11.57 -29.17 -14.96
N LEU A 317 10.82 -28.41 -15.76
CA LEU A 317 9.86 -28.94 -16.74
C LEU A 317 10.53 -29.76 -17.85
N LYS A 318 11.77 -29.42 -18.23
CA LYS A 318 12.58 -30.17 -19.20
C LYS A 318 13.33 -31.36 -18.59
N GLY A 319 13.35 -31.51 -17.26
CA GLY A 319 14.16 -32.50 -16.56
C GLY A 319 15.67 -32.19 -16.52
N GLU A 320 16.08 -30.97 -16.93
CA GLU A 320 17.47 -30.49 -16.88
C GLU A 320 17.89 -30.08 -15.44
N LEU A 321 16.91 -29.82 -14.59
CA LEU A 321 17.04 -29.61 -13.16
C LEU A 321 16.06 -30.55 -12.43
N MET A 322 16.42 -30.97 -11.22
CA MET A 322 15.55 -31.75 -10.33
C MET A 322 15.37 -31.00 -9.01
N GLU A 323 14.25 -31.26 -8.33
CA GLU A 323 14.05 -30.81 -6.96
C GLU A 323 15.15 -31.38 -6.04
N GLY A 324 15.63 -30.56 -5.10
CA GLY A 324 16.70 -30.93 -4.18
C GLY A 324 17.74 -29.83 -3.93
N PRO A 325 18.94 -30.19 -3.43
CA PRO A 325 19.94 -29.21 -2.98
C PRO A 325 20.41 -28.23 -4.05
N LYS A 326 20.53 -28.67 -5.32
CA LYS A 326 20.96 -27.80 -6.43
C LYS A 326 19.95 -26.68 -6.69
N LEU A 327 18.66 -27.01 -6.81
CA LEU A 327 17.58 -26.02 -6.93
C LEU A 327 17.56 -25.08 -5.71
N SER A 328 17.66 -25.63 -4.50
CA SER A 328 17.69 -24.84 -3.25
C SER A 328 18.83 -23.83 -3.22
N SER A 329 20.05 -24.23 -3.63
CA SER A 329 21.21 -23.34 -3.71
C SER A 329 21.03 -22.23 -4.75
N LEU A 330 20.49 -22.56 -5.93
CA LEU A 330 20.23 -21.59 -7.00
C LEU A 330 19.20 -20.54 -6.55
N VAL A 331 18.09 -20.97 -5.96
CA VAL A 331 17.07 -20.08 -5.40
C VAL A 331 17.66 -19.23 -4.26
N THR A 332 18.48 -19.81 -3.38
CA THR A 332 19.07 -19.08 -2.25
C THR A 332 20.02 -17.98 -2.70
N GLU A 333 20.96 -18.25 -3.62
CA GLU A 333 21.91 -17.25 -4.11
C GLU A 333 21.20 -16.14 -4.91
N MET A 334 20.23 -16.50 -5.75
CA MET A 334 19.37 -15.58 -6.50
C MET A 334 18.63 -14.58 -5.60
N HIS A 335 18.25 -14.99 -4.39
CA HIS A 335 17.50 -14.15 -3.44
C HIS A 335 18.36 -13.49 -2.35
N LYS A 336 19.68 -13.74 -2.34
CA LYS A 336 20.60 -13.33 -1.27
C LYS A 336 20.55 -11.84 -0.93
N LYS A 337 20.47 -10.97 -1.95
CA LYS A 337 20.36 -9.49 -1.83
C LYS A 337 18.91 -8.97 -1.94
N ARG A 338 17.91 -9.86 -1.83
CA ARG A 338 16.48 -9.57 -1.99
C ARG A 338 15.72 -9.85 -0.69
N GLN A 339 16.35 -9.60 0.48
CA GLN A 339 15.86 -10.01 1.80
C GLN A 339 15.37 -8.87 2.72
N GLY A 340 15.22 -7.64 2.17
CA GLY A 340 14.73 -6.47 2.91
C GLY A 340 15.83 -5.52 3.39
N ASP A 341 17.09 -5.83 3.07
CA ASP A 341 18.30 -5.12 3.48
C ASP A 341 18.25 -3.60 3.20
N PRO A 342 18.98 -2.78 3.98
CA PRO A 342 19.12 -1.35 3.71
C PRO A 342 19.68 -1.10 2.32
N ARG A 343 18.97 -0.27 1.53
CA ARG A 343 19.44 0.22 0.22
C ARG A 343 18.92 1.61 -0.04
N LYS A 344 19.65 2.37 -0.87
CA LYS A 344 19.16 3.64 -1.40
C LYS A 344 17.86 3.43 -2.19
N ARG A 345 16.97 4.43 -2.14
CA ARG A 345 15.76 4.47 -2.97
C ARG A 345 16.17 4.50 -4.45
N TYR A 346 15.51 3.71 -5.29
CA TYR A 346 15.77 3.73 -6.73
C TYR A 346 15.27 5.06 -7.32
N GLY A 347 16.13 5.69 -8.12
CA GLY A 347 15.73 6.80 -8.97
C GLY A 347 14.83 6.35 -10.11
N SER A 348 14.49 7.30 -10.97
CA SER A 348 13.71 7.09 -12.19
C SER A 348 14.39 6.12 -13.14
N LEU A 349 13.60 5.49 -14.03
CA LEU A 349 14.16 4.63 -15.07
C LEU A 349 15.08 5.43 -16.02
N PRO A 350 16.24 4.88 -16.43
CA PRO A 350 17.12 5.52 -17.41
C PRO A 350 16.37 5.90 -18.69
N GLY A 351 16.66 7.08 -19.24
CA GLY A 351 16.01 7.61 -20.44
C GLY A 351 14.65 8.27 -20.24
N SER A 352 13.98 8.07 -19.09
CA SER A 352 12.69 8.71 -18.79
C SER A 352 12.80 10.25 -18.70
N LYS A 353 11.81 10.97 -19.26
CA LYS A 353 11.81 12.45 -19.33
C LYS A 353 10.52 13.04 -18.76
N GLY A 354 10.57 14.32 -18.39
CA GLY A 354 9.40 15.07 -17.90
C GLY A 354 8.68 14.39 -16.74
N ARG A 355 7.34 14.22 -16.84
CA ARG A 355 6.52 13.59 -15.80
C ARG A 355 6.67 12.07 -15.69
N GLU A 356 7.11 11.39 -16.75
CA GLU A 356 7.36 9.94 -16.72
C GLU A 356 8.50 9.60 -15.76
N ARG A 357 9.52 10.47 -15.71
CA ARG A 357 10.61 10.41 -14.74
C ARG A 357 10.09 10.26 -13.31
N LEU A 358 9.14 11.11 -12.90
CA LEU A 358 8.57 11.12 -11.56
C LEU A 358 7.70 9.88 -11.27
N ARG A 359 7.00 9.38 -12.29
CA ARG A 359 6.17 8.17 -12.20
C ARG A 359 6.99 6.87 -12.05
N THR A 360 8.23 6.86 -12.54
CA THR A 360 9.13 5.69 -12.51
C THR A 360 10.09 5.68 -11.32
N GLU A 361 10.13 6.74 -10.50
CA GLU A 361 10.82 6.72 -9.21
C GLU A 361 10.19 5.71 -8.26
N GLU A 362 11.01 5.01 -7.46
CA GLU A 362 10.51 4.18 -6.37
C GLU A 362 9.75 5.03 -5.34
N SER A 363 8.68 4.46 -4.77
CA SER A 363 7.86 5.21 -3.83
C SER A 363 8.59 5.52 -2.53
N PHE A 364 8.42 6.74 -2.02
CA PHE A 364 8.87 7.13 -0.68
C PHE A 364 8.40 6.14 0.40
N TYR A 365 7.15 5.66 0.29
CA TYR A 365 6.53 4.74 1.26
C TYR A 365 6.87 3.26 1.01
N GLU A 366 7.53 2.93 -0.11
CA GLU A 366 8.06 1.58 -0.40
C GLU A 366 9.50 1.44 0.12
N ASN A 367 10.30 2.50 -0.03
CA ASN A 367 11.62 2.58 0.59
C ASN A 367 11.80 3.92 1.33
N PRO A 368 11.51 3.98 2.64
CA PRO A 368 11.59 5.20 3.45
C PRO A 368 13.02 5.57 3.92
N PHE A 369 14.05 4.92 3.38
CA PHE A 369 15.45 5.21 3.67
C PHE A 369 15.99 6.34 2.76
N PRO A 370 16.77 7.31 3.29
CA PRO A 370 17.24 7.40 4.68
C PRO A 370 16.31 8.20 5.62
N GLU A 371 15.33 8.94 5.09
CA GLU A 371 14.67 10.05 5.81
C GLU A 371 13.95 9.62 7.10
N CYS A 372 13.33 8.44 7.09
CA CYS A 372 12.55 7.93 8.22
C CYS A 372 13.35 7.09 9.21
N ILE A 373 14.47 6.51 8.78
CA ILE A 373 15.10 5.39 9.49
C ILE A 373 16.08 5.89 10.56
N CYS A 374 16.67 7.08 10.39
CA CYS A 374 17.53 7.70 11.40
C CYS A 374 16.77 8.31 12.61
N LEU A 375 15.43 8.16 12.68
CA LEU A 375 14.59 8.78 13.71
C LEU A 375 14.46 7.96 15.01
N THR A 376 14.87 6.68 15.00
CA THR A 376 14.64 5.74 16.11
C THR A 376 15.76 5.69 17.13
N GLY A 377 16.91 6.34 16.88
CA GLY A 377 18.07 6.36 17.79
C GLY A 377 18.70 4.98 18.06
N LYS A 378 18.33 3.96 17.27
CA LYS A 378 18.80 2.57 17.39
C LYS A 378 19.26 2.07 16.03
N HIS A 379 20.54 2.28 15.74
CA HIS A 379 21.35 1.59 14.73
C HIS A 379 22.68 1.25 15.37
#